data_AF-A0A6S7HAF1-F1
#
_entry.id   AF-A0A6S7HAF1-F1
#
_cell.length_a   1.000
_cell.length_b   1.000
_cell.length_c   1.000
_cell.angle_alpha   90.00
_cell.angle_beta   90.00
_cell.angle_gamma   90.00
#
_symmetry.space_group_name_H-M   'P 1'
#
loop_
_entity.id
_entity.type
_entity.pdbx_description
1 polymer ?
#
loop_
_entity_poly.entity_id
_entity_poly.type
_entity_poly.pdbx_seq_one_letter_code
_entity_poly.pdbx_strand_id
1 'polypeptide(L)'
;MGQQSNQLSYRVLFRGFSVRFARSVSTKQVSNCCRKYLSSFRDRKRFYKKVDVIETKKGYQVTLDDKTVKTPHGRQLCVPYQPLAAALSVEWDAQEDVIKPAFMHLTALTNTVLDDPLGKTVELRIHEVLEYLLTDTVW
;
A
#
# COMPACT_ATOMS: atom_id res chain seq x y z
N MET A 1 26.34 -25.44 2.23
CA MET A 1 25.27 -25.48 1.21
C MET A 1 24.68 -24.09 1.12
N GLY A 2 25.14 -23.31 0.12
CA GLY A 2 24.81 -21.89 -0.02
C GLY A 2 23.40 -21.70 -0.58
N GLN A 3 22.56 -20.96 0.14
CA GLN A 3 21.29 -20.49 -0.38
C GLN A 3 21.57 -19.30 -1.31
N GLN A 4 21.40 -19.51 -2.61
CA GLN A 4 21.39 -18.44 -3.59
C GLN A 4 20.15 -17.59 -3.34
N SER A 5 20.34 -16.39 -2.82
CA SER A 5 19.32 -15.35 -2.75
C SER A 5 19.00 -14.89 -4.17
N ASN A 6 17.99 -15.50 -4.79
CA ASN A 6 17.41 -15.03 -6.05
C ASN A 6 16.76 -13.66 -5.83
N GLN A 7 17.56 -12.60 -5.95
CA GLN A 7 17.06 -11.24 -6.14
C GLN A 7 16.40 -11.18 -7.52
N LEU A 8 15.11 -11.47 -7.59
CA LEU A 8 14.33 -11.28 -8.80
C LEU A 8 14.10 -9.77 -8.97
N SER A 9 14.95 -9.10 -9.74
CA SER A 9 14.73 -7.71 -10.15
C SER A 9 13.63 -7.69 -11.23
N TYR A 10 12.36 -7.66 -10.83
CA TYR A 10 11.24 -7.44 -11.76
C TYR A 10 11.23 -5.95 -12.16
N ARG A 11 12.02 -5.61 -13.18
CA ARG A 11 11.77 -4.40 -13.98
C ARG A 11 10.49 -4.63 -14.79
N VAL A 12 9.34 -4.31 -14.19
CA VAL A 12 8.08 -4.28 -14.93
C VAL A 12 8.13 -3.07 -15.86
N LEU A 13 8.41 -3.31 -17.15
CA LEU A 13 8.41 -2.30 -18.20
C LEU A 13 6.97 -1.86 -18.49
N PHE A 14 6.40 -1.00 -17.65
CA PHE A 14 5.20 -0.25 -18.02
C PHE A 14 5.58 0.85 -19.01
N ARG A 15 5.47 0.53 -20.30
CA ARG A 15 5.48 1.55 -21.36
C ARG A 15 4.19 2.37 -21.27
N GLY A 16 4.35 3.63 -20.84
CA GLY A 16 3.51 4.74 -21.29
C GLY A 16 2.11 4.84 -20.67
N PHE A 17 2.03 5.44 -19.48
CA PHE A 17 0.82 6.15 -19.06
C PHE A 17 1.23 7.55 -18.58
N SER A 18 1.39 8.48 -19.53
CA SER A 18 1.66 9.88 -19.22
C SER A 18 0.33 10.59 -18.98
N VAL A 19 -0.08 10.70 -17.72
CA VAL A 19 -1.18 11.58 -17.32
C VAL A 19 -0.58 12.94 -17.00
N ARG A 20 -0.73 13.90 -17.93
CA ARG A 20 -0.42 15.31 -17.67
C ARG A 20 -1.54 15.92 -16.84
N PHE A 21 -1.38 15.93 -15.53
CA PHE A 21 -2.32 16.63 -14.65
C PHE A 21 -1.87 18.08 -14.46
N ALA A 22 -2.31 18.96 -15.38
CA ALA A 22 -2.16 20.40 -15.20
C ALA A 22 -3.37 20.94 -14.43
N ARG A 23 -3.20 21.24 -13.15
CA ARG A 23 -4.09 22.19 -12.45
C ARG A 23 -3.33 22.86 -11.31
N SER A 24 -2.94 24.12 -11.52
CA SER A 24 -2.51 24.97 -10.42
C SER A 24 -3.75 25.38 -9.63
N VAL A 25 -3.95 24.77 -8.46
CA VAL A 25 -4.96 25.23 -7.52
C VAL A 25 -4.32 26.34 -6.70
N SER A 26 -4.78 27.57 -6.91
CA SER A 26 -4.40 28.74 -6.12
C SER A 26 -4.79 28.52 -4.66
N THR A 27 -3.80 28.23 -3.81
CA THR A 27 -3.98 28.08 -2.36
C THR A 27 -4.16 29.44 -1.70
N LYS A 28 -5.36 30.02 -1.79
CA LYS A 28 -5.72 31.18 -0.97
C LYS A 28 -6.78 30.77 0.06
N GLN A 29 -6.34 30.85 1.32
CA GLN A 29 -7.10 30.80 2.57
C GLN A 29 -7.74 29.46 2.96
N VAL A 30 -6.93 28.62 3.62
CA VAL A 30 -7.45 27.61 4.56
C VAL A 30 -7.13 28.07 5.98
N SER A 31 -8.15 28.15 6.82
CA SER A 31 -8.09 28.65 8.20
C SER A 31 -7.22 27.78 9.12
N ASN A 32 -6.63 28.40 10.14
CA ASN A 32 -5.65 27.79 11.04
C ASN A 32 -6.20 26.63 11.91
N CYS A 33 -7.52 26.49 12.05
CA CYS A 33 -8.15 25.36 12.75
C CYS A 33 -8.16 24.09 11.88
N CYS A 34 -8.47 24.23 10.59
CA CYS A 34 -8.47 23.12 9.63
C CYS A 34 -7.04 22.60 9.35
N ARG A 35 -6.03 23.48 9.44
CA ARG A 35 -4.60 23.10 9.32
C ARG A 35 -4.14 22.13 10.42
N LYS A 36 -4.73 22.18 11.63
CA LYS A 36 -4.41 21.22 12.71
C LYS A 36 -4.98 19.83 12.42
N TYR A 37 -6.17 19.74 11.84
CA TYR A 37 -6.81 18.44 11.52
C TYR A 37 -6.19 17.75 10.29
N LEU A 38 -5.75 18.52 9.28
CA LEU A 38 -5.00 18.03 8.12
C LEU A 38 -3.55 17.63 8.44
N SER A 39 -3.07 17.91 9.66
CA SER A 39 -1.69 17.59 10.07
C SER A 39 -1.46 16.10 10.41
N SER A 40 -2.51 15.28 10.45
CA SER A 40 -2.40 13.84 10.71
C SER A 40 -1.75 13.10 9.54
N PHE A 41 -2.08 13.47 8.30
CA PHE A 41 -1.34 13.07 7.11
C PHE A 41 -0.23 14.09 6.84
N ARG A 42 0.78 14.14 7.72
CA ARG A 42 2.06 14.72 7.35
C ARG A 42 2.67 13.82 6.29
N ASP A 43 2.33 14.11 5.05
CA ASP A 43 2.99 13.68 3.83
C ASP A 43 4.51 13.62 4.09
N ARG A 44 5.02 12.39 4.25
CA ARG A 44 6.42 12.14 4.62
C ARG A 44 7.26 12.18 3.35
N LYS A 45 8.43 12.82 3.42
CA LYS A 45 9.41 12.74 2.33
C LYS A 45 9.79 11.28 2.08
N ARG A 46 9.95 10.88 0.81
CA ARG A 46 10.49 9.56 0.44
C ARG A 46 11.87 9.40 1.08
N PHE A 47 12.01 8.36 1.90
CA PHE A 47 13.22 8.09 2.69
C PHE A 47 14.03 6.90 2.16
N TYR A 48 13.56 6.25 1.10
CA TYR A 48 14.13 5.05 0.51
C TYR A 48 14.47 5.27 -0.97
N LYS A 49 15.47 4.55 -1.47
CA LYS A 49 15.87 4.61 -2.89
C LYS A 49 15.41 3.40 -3.66
N LYS A 50 15.64 2.21 -3.12
CA LYS A 50 15.39 0.92 -3.78
C LYS A 50 14.23 0.20 -3.13
N VAL A 51 13.38 -0.40 -3.95
CA VAL A 51 12.29 -1.29 -3.53
C VAL A 51 12.55 -2.68 -4.12
N ASP A 52 12.58 -3.69 -3.26
CA ASP A 52 12.74 -5.09 -3.66
C ASP A 52 11.67 -5.97 -2.98
N VAL A 53 11.60 -7.23 -3.38
CA VAL A 53 10.71 -8.27 -2.86
C VAL A 53 11.58 -9.47 -2.57
N ILE A 54 11.42 -9.99 -1.36
CA ILE A 54 12.18 -11.12 -0.86
C ILE A 54 11.21 -12.26 -0.56
N GLU A 55 11.56 -13.45 -1.02
CA GLU A 55 10.84 -14.67 -0.68
C GLU A 55 11.25 -15.16 0.72
N THR A 56 10.26 -15.43 1.56
CA THR A 56 10.40 -15.91 2.94
C THR A 56 9.60 -17.20 3.10
N LYS A 57 9.92 -18.01 4.12
CA LYS A 57 9.15 -19.23 4.46
C LYS A 57 7.63 -19.02 4.61
N LYS A 58 7.20 -17.80 4.91
CA LYS A 58 5.78 -17.43 5.15
C LYS A 58 5.10 -16.77 3.93
N GLY A 59 5.84 -16.54 2.85
CA GLY A 59 5.37 -15.79 1.68
C GLY A 59 6.38 -14.73 1.23
N TYR A 60 5.90 -13.73 0.52
CA TYR A 60 6.70 -12.67 -0.08
C TYR A 60 6.61 -11.39 0.74
N GLN A 61 7.75 -10.72 0.94
CA GLN A 61 7.85 -9.47 1.70
C GLN A 61 8.44 -8.37 0.84
N VAL A 62 7.95 -7.14 0.99
CA VAL A 62 8.52 -5.96 0.34
C VAL A 62 9.59 -5.35 1.24
N THR A 63 10.75 -5.02 0.66
CA THR A 63 11.86 -4.34 1.33
C THR A 63 12.16 -2.98 0.71
N LEU A 64 12.45 -2.01 1.56
CA LEU A 64 12.88 -0.65 1.22
C LEU A 64 14.31 -0.47 1.70
N ASP A 65 15.28 -0.27 0.79
CA ASP A 65 16.72 -0.22 1.13
C ASP A 65 17.13 -1.34 2.11
N ASP A 66 16.77 -2.59 1.77
CA ASP A 66 17.00 -3.81 2.57
C ASP A 66 16.25 -3.91 3.90
N LYS A 67 15.37 -2.94 4.23
CA LYS A 67 14.51 -2.99 5.42
C LYS A 67 13.11 -3.47 5.09
N THR A 68 12.60 -4.43 5.86
CA THR A 68 11.24 -4.94 5.66
C THR A 68 10.18 -3.90 6.01
N VAL A 69 9.17 -3.78 5.14
CA VAL A 69 8.00 -2.94 5.39
C VAL A 69 7.14 -3.56 6.49
N LYS A 70 6.64 -2.71 7.39
CA LYS A 70 5.77 -3.11 8.50
C LYS A 70 4.39 -2.47 8.37
N THR A 71 3.40 -3.17 8.89
CA THR A 71 2.04 -2.65 9.05
C THR A 71 1.99 -1.61 10.18
N PRO A 72 0.94 -0.78 10.24
CA PRO A 72 0.73 0.15 11.36
C PRO A 72 0.80 -0.52 12.75
N HIS A 73 0.35 -1.77 12.89
CA HIS A 73 0.48 -2.53 14.15
C HIS A 73 1.86 -3.21 14.34
N GLY A 74 2.83 -2.89 13.49
CA GLY A 74 4.21 -3.37 13.59
C GLY A 74 4.43 -4.81 13.10
N ARG A 75 3.42 -5.43 12.46
CA ARG A 75 3.56 -6.76 11.84
C ARG A 75 4.38 -6.65 10.56
N GLN A 76 5.03 -7.74 10.15
CA GLN A 76 5.71 -7.78 8.86
C GLN A 76 4.68 -7.81 7.74
N LEU A 77 4.83 -6.96 6.72
CA LEU A 77 3.98 -6.96 5.54
C LEU A 77 4.36 -8.16 4.65
N CYS A 78 3.73 -9.29 4.93
CA CYS A 78 3.98 -10.57 4.25
C CYS A 78 2.72 -11.01 3.51
N VAL A 79 2.88 -11.39 2.25
CA VAL A 79 1.79 -11.72 1.34
C VAL A 79 2.01 -13.12 0.77
N PRO A 80 0.97 -13.97 0.65
CA PRO A 80 1.14 -15.34 0.17
C PRO A 80 1.48 -15.44 -1.32
N TYR A 81 1.11 -14.44 -2.13
CA TYR A 81 1.23 -14.49 -3.59
C TYR A 81 2.29 -13.54 -4.13
N GLN A 82 3.16 -14.06 -5.00
CA GLN A 82 4.19 -13.30 -5.72
C GLN A 82 3.65 -12.10 -6.52
N PRO A 83 2.60 -12.21 -7.36
CA PRO A 83 2.15 -11.09 -8.17
C PRO A 83 1.64 -9.91 -7.34
N LEU A 84 1.04 -10.18 -6.17
CA LEU A 84 0.60 -9.14 -5.25
C LEU A 84 1.79 -8.42 -4.61
N ALA A 85 2.84 -9.14 -4.22
CA ALA A 85 4.07 -8.53 -3.72
C ALA A 85 4.78 -7.68 -4.80
N ALA A 86 4.77 -8.12 -6.06
CA ALA A 86 5.28 -7.33 -7.18
C ALA A 86 4.45 -6.05 -7.38
N ALA A 87 3.12 -6.11 -7.35
CA ALA A 87 2.25 -4.94 -7.46
C ALA A 87 2.48 -3.94 -6.31
N LEU A 88 2.68 -4.43 -5.08
CA LEU A 88 3.07 -3.59 -3.95
C LEU A 88 4.41 -2.91 -4.18
N SER A 89 5.42 -3.63 -4.67
CA SER A 89 6.73 -3.02 -4.97
C SER A 89 6.62 -1.87 -5.99
N VAL A 90 5.74 -2.01 -6.98
CA VAL A 90 5.45 -0.95 -7.97
C VAL A 90 4.77 0.25 -7.32
N GLU A 91 3.78 0.06 -6.42
CA GLU A 91 3.16 1.18 -5.68
C GLU A 91 4.18 1.97 -4.85
N TRP A 92 5.10 1.27 -4.21
CA TRP A 92 6.17 1.87 -3.41
C TRP A 92 7.20 2.58 -4.29
N ASP A 93 7.59 2.01 -5.43
CA ASP A 93 8.55 2.66 -6.32
C ASP A 93 7.97 3.90 -7.03
N ALA A 94 6.67 3.89 -7.30
CA ALA A 94 5.93 5.00 -7.94
C ALA A 94 5.83 6.27 -7.07
N GLN A 95 6.19 6.23 -5.79
CA GLN A 95 6.20 7.42 -4.93
C GLN A 95 7.38 8.32 -5.32
N GLU A 96 7.15 9.60 -5.56
CA GLU A 96 8.21 10.55 -5.93
C GLU A 96 8.86 11.19 -4.68
N ASP A 97 8.75 12.49 -4.52
CA ASP A 97 9.36 13.23 -3.41
C ASP A 97 8.68 12.96 -2.06
N VAL A 98 7.39 12.66 -2.10
CA VAL A 98 6.51 12.55 -0.95
C VAL A 98 5.71 11.26 -1.05
N ILE A 99 5.71 10.49 0.05
CA ILE A 99 4.90 9.29 0.19
C ILE A 99 3.46 9.73 0.44
N LYS A 100 2.58 9.45 -0.52
CA LYS A 100 1.17 9.81 -0.47
C LYS A 100 0.32 8.55 -0.27
N PRO A 101 -0.20 8.29 0.94
CA PRO A 101 -0.99 7.09 1.22
C PRO A 101 -2.23 6.93 0.32
N ALA A 102 -2.80 8.04 -0.15
CA ALA A 102 -3.95 8.06 -1.05
C ALA A 102 -3.69 7.40 -2.42
N PHE A 103 -2.43 7.19 -2.81
CA PHE A 103 -2.08 6.49 -4.05
C PHE A 103 -1.64 5.03 -3.81
N MET A 104 -1.65 4.56 -2.57
CA MET A 104 -1.15 3.24 -2.17
C MET A 104 -2.29 2.32 -1.71
N HIS A 105 -3.25 2.08 -2.60
CA HIS A 105 -4.48 1.36 -2.25
C HIS A 105 -4.23 -0.11 -1.94
N LEU A 106 -3.35 -0.79 -2.69
CA LEU A 106 -3.02 -2.19 -2.43
C LEU A 106 -2.31 -2.33 -1.09
N THR A 107 -1.40 -1.40 -0.78
CA THR A 107 -0.74 -1.34 0.52
C THR A 107 -1.74 -1.11 1.65
N ALA A 108 -2.70 -0.20 1.48
CA ALA A 108 -3.75 0.05 2.47
C ALA A 108 -4.63 -1.19 2.70
N LEU A 109 -5.11 -1.84 1.64
CA LEU A 109 -5.91 -3.06 1.73
C LEU A 109 -5.13 -4.19 2.43
N THR A 110 -3.87 -4.36 2.06
CA THR A 110 -3.00 -5.39 2.66
C THR A 110 -2.79 -5.13 4.14
N ASN A 111 -2.56 -3.87 4.54
CA ASN A 111 -2.46 -3.49 5.95
C ASN A 111 -3.75 -3.80 6.72
N THR A 112 -4.91 -3.48 6.16
CA THR A 112 -6.21 -3.76 6.80
C THR A 112 -6.42 -5.27 7.00
N VAL A 113 -6.13 -6.09 5.98
CA VAL A 113 -6.25 -7.55 6.08
C VAL A 113 -5.28 -8.12 7.12
N LEU A 114 -4.03 -7.64 7.12
CA LEU A 114 -3.01 -8.14 8.03
C LEU A 114 -3.21 -7.70 9.47
N ASP A 115 -3.69 -6.48 9.69
CA ASP A 115 -3.89 -5.93 11.03
C ASP A 115 -5.24 -6.33 11.65
N ASP A 116 -6.26 -6.58 10.82
CA ASP A 116 -7.63 -6.90 11.20
C ASP A 116 -8.09 -6.15 12.48
N PRO A 117 -8.23 -4.81 12.41
CA PRO A 117 -8.46 -3.98 13.58
C PRO A 117 -9.78 -4.31 14.31
N LEU A 118 -10.73 -4.96 13.62
CA LEU A 118 -12.02 -5.35 14.19
C LEU A 118 -12.01 -6.78 14.74
N GLY A 119 -10.97 -7.57 14.45
CA GLY A 119 -10.82 -8.94 14.93
C GLY A 119 -12.01 -9.85 14.58
N LYS A 120 -12.69 -9.60 13.46
CA LYS A 120 -13.90 -10.32 13.08
C LYS A 120 -13.53 -11.71 12.57
N THR A 121 -14.31 -12.71 12.97
CA THR A 121 -14.18 -14.04 12.39
C THR A 121 -14.61 -14.03 10.92
N VAL A 122 -14.20 -15.06 10.18
CA VAL A 122 -14.51 -15.17 8.75
C VAL A 122 -16.02 -15.22 8.52
N GLU A 123 -16.77 -15.87 9.41
CA GLU A 123 -18.22 -16.03 9.33
C GLU A 123 -18.94 -14.68 9.44
N LEU A 124 -18.53 -13.82 10.38
CA LEU A 124 -19.11 -12.48 10.53
C LEU A 124 -18.85 -11.62 9.29
N ARG A 125 -17.65 -11.73 8.71
CA ARG A 125 -17.30 -11.00 7.49
C ARG A 125 -18.14 -11.47 6.29
N ILE A 126 -18.41 -12.76 6.18
CA ILE A 126 -19.31 -13.32 5.15
C ILE A 126 -20.73 -12.79 5.35
N HIS A 127 -21.24 -12.80 6.58
CA HIS A 127 -22.58 -12.28 6.88
C HIS A 127 -22.74 -10.80 6.51
N GLU A 128 -21.74 -9.96 6.78
CA GLU A 128 -21.73 -8.54 6.39
C GLU A 128 -21.79 -8.36 4.87
N VAL A 129 -21.08 -9.19 4.12
CA VAL A 129 -21.13 -9.16 2.65
C VAL A 129 -22.51 -9.62 2.15
N LEU A 130 -23.09 -10.65 2.77
CA LEU A 130 -24.41 -11.19 2.41
C LEU A 130 -25.55 -10.20 2.68
N GLU A 131 -25.42 -9.29 3.64
CA GLU A 131 -26.43 -8.25 3.91
C GLU A 131 -26.66 -7.33 2.69
N TYR A 132 -25.60 -7.04 1.94
CA TYR A 132 -25.69 -6.26 0.70
C TYR A 132 -26.39 -7.01 -0.45
N LEU A 133 -26.49 -8.35 -0.38
CA LEU A 133 -27.18 -9.12 -1.41
C LEU A 133 -28.69 -8.80 -1.45
N LEU A 134 -29.28 -8.46 -0.30
CA LEU A 134 -30.69 -8.05 -0.21
C LEU A 134 -30.92 -6.60 -0.65
N THR A 135 -29.89 -5.76 -0.60
CA THR A 135 -29.96 -4.31 -0.85
C THR A 135 -29.03 -3.90 -2.00
N ASP A 136 -28.93 -4.76 -3.01
CA ASP A 136 -28.05 -4.49 -4.13
C ASP A 136 -28.54 -3.28 -4.94
N THR A 137 -27.58 -2.49 -5.41
CA THR A 137 -27.78 -1.22 -6.13
C THR A 137 -28.10 -1.40 -7.60
N VAL A 138 -27.98 -2.62 -8.13
CA VAL A 138 -28.19 -2.94 -9.56
C VAL A 138 -29.67 -3.19 -9.89
N TRP A 139 -30.59 -2.86 -8.97
CA TRP A 139 -32.03 -3.03 -9.14
C TRP A 139 -32.74 -1.79 -9.70
#